data_AF-A0A1M3CSU3-F1
#
_entry.id   AF-A0A1M3CSU3-F1
#
_cell.length_a   1.000
_cell.length_b   1.000
_cell.length_c   1.000
_cell.angle_alpha   90.00
_cell.angle_beta   90.00
_cell.angle_gamma   90.00
#
_symmetry.space_group_name_H-M   'P 1'
#
loop_
_entity.id
_entity.type
_entity.pdbx_description
1 polymer ?
#
loop_
_entity_poly.entity_id
_entity_poly.type
_entity_poly.pdbx_seq_one_letter_code
_entity_poly.pdbx_strand_id
1 'polypeptide(L)'
;MKKFDAHDIARQFMYLTAERFLSPDKIMAAAAKAGAVTIEEKIKLISQMRDAIRQVSILHIFRSVQHRDEMFSAILETLSDLEDLYEEELMRQEEEEQLHIKPKDM
;
A
#
# COMPACT_ATOMS: atom_id res chain seq x y z
N MET A 1 10.24 3.41 -16.66
CA MET A 1 10.09 2.70 -15.37
C MET A 1 9.40 1.37 -15.65
N LYS A 2 9.91 0.22 -15.17
CA LYS A 2 9.22 -1.07 -15.34
C LYS A 2 7.96 -1.04 -14.47
N LYS A 3 6.79 -1.27 -15.06
CA LYS A 3 5.54 -1.45 -14.32
C LYS A 3 5.65 -2.77 -13.55
N PHE A 4 5.36 -2.76 -12.25
CA PHE A 4 5.33 -3.97 -11.44
C PHE A 4 4.28 -4.94 -11.99
N ASP A 5 4.62 -6.23 -12.04
CA ASP A 5 3.75 -7.26 -12.59
C ASP A 5 3.16 -8.15 -11.48
N ALA A 6 2.22 -9.03 -11.84
CA ALA A 6 1.55 -9.91 -10.89
C ALA A 6 2.52 -10.82 -10.13
N HIS A 7 3.65 -11.19 -10.75
CA HIS A 7 4.64 -12.05 -10.12
C HIS A 7 5.39 -11.29 -9.01
N ASP A 8 5.74 -10.02 -9.25
CA ASP A 8 6.38 -9.16 -8.26
C ASP A 8 5.48 -8.95 -7.03
N ILE A 9 4.17 -8.70 -7.25
CA ILE A 9 3.18 -8.55 -6.17
C ILE A 9 3.03 -9.85 -5.37
N ALA A 10 2.83 -10.97 -6.07
CA ALA A 10 2.64 -12.28 -5.43
C ALA A 10 3.87 -12.68 -4.59
N ARG A 11 5.08 -12.41 -5.08
CA ARG A 11 6.32 -12.67 -4.33
C ARG A 11 6.35 -11.89 -3.02
N GLN A 12 6.02 -10.61 -3.06
CA GLN A 12 6.02 -9.77 -1.86
C GLN A 12 4.87 -10.12 -0.91
N PHE A 13 3.70 -10.50 -1.43
CA PHE A 13 2.60 -11.00 -0.60
C PHE A 13 3.01 -12.26 0.15
N MET A 14 3.59 -13.24 -0.55
CA MET A 14 4.08 -14.47 0.08
C MET A 14 5.19 -14.20 1.09
N TYR A 15 6.09 -13.26 0.80
CA TYR A 15 7.10 -12.80 1.76
C TYR A 15 6.47 -12.28 3.05
N LEU A 16 5.45 -11.41 2.96
CA LEU A 16 4.73 -10.88 4.13
C LEU A 16 4.01 -11.98 4.91
N THR A 17 3.40 -12.96 4.24
CA THR A 17 2.73 -14.10 4.93
C THR A 17 3.71 -15.00 5.70
N ALA A 18 5.00 -14.97 5.35
CA ALA A 18 6.03 -15.72 6.04
C ALA A 18 6.61 -14.98 7.25
N GLU A 19 6.40 -13.67 7.37
CA GLU A 19 6.84 -12.88 8.51
C GLU A 19 6.13 -13.32 9.79
N ARG A 20 6.78 -13.13 10.94
CA ARG A 20 6.17 -13.43 12.26
C ARG A 20 5.39 -12.25 12.81
N PHE A 21 5.83 -11.04 12.46
CA PHE A 21 5.28 -9.77 12.92
C PHE A 21 5.27 -8.82 11.74
N LEU A 22 4.09 -8.30 11.44
CA LEU A 22 3.87 -7.31 10.39
C LEU A 22 3.71 -5.94 11.02
N SER A 23 4.26 -4.95 10.35
CA SER A 23 4.15 -3.53 10.69
C SER A 23 3.92 -2.73 9.42
N PRO A 24 3.38 -1.51 9.52
CA PRO A 24 3.19 -0.63 8.37
C PRO A 24 4.48 -0.44 7.56
N ASP A 25 5.61 -0.23 8.22
CA ASP A 25 6.93 -0.10 7.58
C ASP A 25 7.31 -1.30 6.69
N LYS A 26 7.05 -2.52 7.17
CA LYS A 26 7.36 -3.73 6.39
C LYS A 26 6.44 -3.85 5.17
N ILE A 27 5.18 -3.49 5.31
CA ILE A 27 4.18 -3.53 4.23
C ILE A 27 4.55 -2.49 3.17
N MET A 28 4.90 -1.27 3.58
CA MET A 28 5.39 -0.22 2.68
C MET A 28 6.69 -0.64 1.97
N ALA A 29 7.64 -1.24 2.68
CA ALA A 29 8.88 -1.74 2.09
C ALA A 29 8.62 -2.86 1.07
N ALA A 30 7.65 -3.73 1.32
CA ALA A 30 7.24 -4.77 0.38
C ALA A 30 6.62 -4.17 -0.89
N ALA A 31 5.76 -3.15 -0.78
CA ALA A 31 5.22 -2.43 -1.93
C ALA A 31 6.34 -1.76 -2.76
N ALA A 32 7.30 -1.10 -2.10
CA ALA A 32 8.44 -0.49 -2.77
C ALA A 32 9.31 -1.52 -3.49
N LYS A 33 9.57 -2.68 -2.86
CA LYS A 33 10.31 -3.80 -3.47
C LYS A 33 9.59 -4.43 -4.65
N ALA A 34 8.25 -4.42 -4.65
CA ALA A 34 7.47 -4.85 -5.80
C ALA A 34 7.58 -3.85 -6.96
N GLY A 35 7.94 -2.59 -6.69
CA GLY A 35 8.14 -1.54 -7.70
C GLY A 35 7.16 -0.38 -7.61
N ALA A 36 6.35 -0.29 -6.54
CA ALA A 36 5.49 0.87 -6.31
C ALA A 36 6.32 2.06 -5.81
N VAL A 37 6.31 3.16 -6.56
CA VAL A 37 7.10 4.36 -6.28
C VAL A 37 6.20 5.43 -5.66
N THR A 38 5.06 5.72 -6.28
CA THR A 38 4.13 6.76 -5.82
C THR A 38 3.24 6.27 -4.67
N ILE A 39 2.62 7.20 -3.95
CA ILE A 39 1.64 6.89 -2.90
C ILE A 39 0.45 6.12 -3.52
N GLU A 40 -0.08 6.61 -4.64
CA GLU A 40 -1.17 5.95 -5.38
C GLU A 40 -0.81 4.50 -5.79
N GLU A 41 0.40 4.27 -6.30
CA GLU A 41 0.87 2.94 -6.67
C GLU A 41 0.94 2.00 -5.45
N LYS A 42 1.37 2.52 -4.29
CA LYS A 42 1.43 1.76 -3.04
C LYS A 42 0.02 1.41 -2.54
N ILE A 43 -0.90 2.38 -2.50
CA ILE A 43 -2.31 2.17 -2.12
C ILE A 43 -2.92 1.06 -2.99
N LYS A 44 -2.74 1.17 -4.32
CA LYS A 44 -3.27 0.19 -5.26
C LYS A 44 -2.71 -1.22 -5.01
N LEU A 45 -1.40 -1.34 -4.83
CA LEU A 45 -0.74 -2.63 -4.64
C LEU A 45 -1.11 -3.26 -3.30
N ILE A 46 -1.10 -2.48 -2.22
CA ILE A 46 -1.46 -2.96 -0.88
C ILE A 46 -2.95 -3.31 -0.81
N SER A 47 -3.82 -2.59 -1.53
CA SER A 47 -5.24 -2.96 -1.69
C SER A 47 -5.40 -4.32 -2.36
N GLN A 48 -4.58 -4.65 -3.37
CA GLN A 48 -4.58 -5.98 -3.98
C GLN A 48 -4.13 -7.06 -2.99
N MET A 49 -3.15 -6.76 -2.12
CA MET A 49 -2.72 -7.68 -1.06
C MET A 49 -3.83 -7.91 -0.03
N ARG A 50 -4.54 -6.86 0.40
CA ARG A 50 -5.72 -6.95 1.28
C ARG A 50 -6.77 -7.89 0.71
N ASP A 51 -7.07 -7.75 -0.58
CA ASP A 51 -8.06 -8.57 -1.25
C ASP A 51 -7.58 -10.03 -1.37
N ALA A 52 -6.29 -10.24 -1.64
CA ALA A 52 -5.67 -11.56 -1.70
C ALA A 52 -5.78 -12.33 -0.36
N ILE A 53 -5.70 -11.65 0.79
CA ILE A 53 -5.87 -12.29 2.12
C ILE A 53 -7.19 -13.05 2.21
N ARG A 54 -8.26 -12.52 1.59
CA ARG A 54 -9.60 -13.14 1.63
C ARG A 54 -9.77 -14.27 0.61
N GLN A 55 -8.89 -14.36 -0.38
CA GLN A 55 -9.02 -15.28 -1.51
C GLN A 55 -8.13 -16.52 -1.39
N VAL A 56 -7.09 -16.48 -0.57
CA VAL A 56 -6.14 -17.59 -0.41
C VAL A 56 -6.50 -18.52 0.76
N SER A 57 -6.02 -19.76 0.70
CA SER A 57 -6.30 -20.76 1.75
C SER A 57 -5.67 -20.37 3.09
N ILE A 58 -6.49 -20.16 4.12
CA ILE A 58 -6.00 -19.75 5.44
C ILE A 58 -5.01 -20.78 6.01
N LEU A 59 -5.37 -22.07 5.95
CA LEU A 59 -4.64 -23.17 6.56
C LEU A 59 -3.27 -23.48 5.91
N HIS A 60 -3.04 -23.02 4.68
CA HIS A 60 -1.81 -23.29 3.94
C HIS A 60 -0.90 -22.08 3.80
N ILE A 61 -1.48 -20.86 3.86
CA ILE A 61 -0.73 -19.63 3.64
C ILE A 61 -0.35 -18.96 4.96
N PHE A 62 -1.22 -19.02 5.97
CA PHE A 62 -0.98 -18.35 7.24
C PHE A 62 -0.69 -19.36 8.34
N ARG A 63 0.10 -18.93 9.33
CA ARG A 63 0.47 -19.76 10.49
C ARG A 63 -0.72 -20.13 11.37
N SER A 64 -1.71 -19.25 11.42
CA SER A 64 -2.95 -19.40 12.18
C SER A 64 -4.00 -18.39 11.68
N VAL A 65 -5.25 -18.54 12.12
CA VAL A 65 -6.30 -17.54 11.89
C VAL A 65 -5.90 -16.19 12.51
N GLN A 66 -5.37 -16.21 13.73
CA GLN A 66 -4.87 -15.03 14.42
C GLN A 66 -3.78 -14.31 13.61
N HIS A 67 -2.82 -15.04 13.04
CA HIS A 67 -1.78 -14.47 12.20
C HIS A 67 -2.34 -13.82 10.92
N ARG A 68 -3.38 -14.40 10.33
CA ARG A 68 -4.10 -13.81 9.18
C ARG A 68 -4.77 -12.51 9.60
N ASP A 69 -5.42 -12.48 10.75
CA ASP A 69 -6.14 -11.30 11.26
C ASP A 69 -5.17 -10.17 11.62
N GLU A 70 -4.02 -10.48 12.22
CA GLU A 70 -2.93 -9.53 12.48
C GLU A 70 -2.38 -8.93 11.19
N MET A 71 -2.10 -9.78 10.19
CA MET A 71 -1.68 -9.32 8.86
C MET A 71 -2.73 -8.40 8.22
N PHE A 72 -4.00 -8.78 8.31
CA PHE A 72 -5.09 -8.01 7.74
C PHE A 72 -5.22 -6.63 8.39
N SER A 73 -5.18 -6.57 9.72
CA SER A 73 -5.23 -5.32 10.49
C SER A 73 -4.05 -4.40 10.16
N ALA A 74 -2.83 -4.93 10.10
CA ALA A 74 -1.65 -4.14 9.74
C ALA A 74 -1.75 -3.57 8.31
N ILE A 75 -2.33 -4.33 7.37
CA ILE A 75 -2.58 -3.83 6.02
C ILE A 75 -3.62 -2.71 6.03
N LEU A 76 -4.70 -2.82 6.80
CA LEU A 76 -5.71 -1.77 6.90
C LEU A 76 -5.14 -0.48 7.48
N GLU A 77 -4.35 -0.58 8.55
CA GLU A 77 -3.64 0.55 9.16
C GLU A 77 -2.74 1.24 8.11
N THR A 78 -1.92 0.45 7.40
CA THR A 78 -1.03 0.99 6.35
C THR A 78 -1.80 1.68 5.23
N LEU A 79 -2.96 1.14 4.83
CA LEU A 79 -3.79 1.76 3.80
C LEU A 79 -4.39 3.08 4.29
N SER A 80 -4.89 3.13 5.52
CA SER A 80 -5.41 4.36 6.13
C SER A 80 -4.33 5.44 6.14
N ASP A 81 -3.12 5.12 6.63
CA ASP A 81 -2.01 6.07 6.70
C ASP A 81 -1.62 6.60 5.30
N LEU A 82 -1.63 5.72 4.28
CA LEU A 82 -1.31 6.12 2.91
C LEU A 82 -2.41 6.96 2.27
N GLU A 83 -3.68 6.66 2.55
CA GLU A 83 -4.84 7.41 2.06
C GLU A 83 -4.83 8.83 2.64
N ASP A 84 -4.58 8.97 3.95
CA ASP A 84 -4.42 10.27 4.61
C ASP A 84 -3.27 11.08 3.98
N LEU A 85 -2.10 10.45 3.80
CA LEU A 85 -0.95 11.09 3.13
C LEU A 85 -1.23 11.47 1.68
N TYR A 86 -2.04 10.68 0.97
CA TYR A 86 -2.41 10.96 -0.40
C TYR A 86 -3.35 12.17 -0.49
N GLU A 87 -4.33 12.25 0.41
CA GLU A 87 -5.24 13.40 0.50
C GLU A 87 -4.47 14.68 0.82
N GLU A 88 -3.52 14.65 1.77
CA GLU A 88 -2.64 15.78 2.08
C GLU A 88 -1.78 16.23 0.90
N GLU A 89 -1.31 15.29 0.07
CA GLU A 89 -0.53 15.61 -1.14
C GLU A 89 -1.41 16.24 -2.22
N LEU A 90 -2.63 15.73 -2.42
CA LEU A 90 -3.59 16.31 -3.37
C LEU A 90 -3.98 17.74 -2.97
N MET A 91 -4.30 17.98 -1.70
CA MET A 91 -4.60 19.34 -1.21
C MET A 91 -3.44 20.31 -1.45
N ARG A 92 -2.20 19.88 -1.20
CA ARG A 92 -1.01 20.72 -1.48
C ARG A 92 -0.86 21.03 -2.97
N GLN A 93 -1.08 20.06 -3.85
CA GLN A 93 -1.03 20.29 -5.29
C GLN A 93 -2.12 21.26 -5.76
N GLU A 94 -3.35 21.12 -5.25
CA GLU A 94 -4.45 22.05 -5.56
C GLU A 94 -4.16 23.49 -5.08
N GLU A 95 -3.58 23.65 -3.88
CA GLU A 95 -3.15 24.96 -3.37
C GLU A 95 -2.06 25.59 -4.23
N GLU A 96 -1.05 24.81 -4.62
CA GLU A 96 0.05 25.26 -5.50
C GLU A 96 -0.47 25.70 -6.87
N GLU A 97 -1.40 24.94 -7.46
CA GLU A 97 -2.05 25.29 -8.72
C GLU A 97 -2.84 26.60 -8.61
N GLN A 98 -3.64 26.77 -7.55
CA GLN A 98 -4.40 28.01 -7.31
C GLN A 98 -3.50 29.23 -7.13
N LEU A 99 -2.33 29.08 -6.51
CA LEU A 99 -1.33 30.14 -6.36
C LEU A 99 -0.66 30.49 -7.69
N HIS A 100 -0.43 29.52 -8.57
CA HIS A 100 0.16 29.75 -9.89
C HIS A 100 -0.83 30.33 -10.92
N ILE A 101 -2.14 30.20 -10.67
CA ILE A 101 -3.20 30.75 -11.54
C ILE A 101 -3.52 32.23 -11.24
N LYS A 102 -3.09 32.81 -10.10
CA LYS A 102 -3.28 34.24 -9.85
C LYS A 102 -2.40 35.08 -10.79
N PRO A 103 -2.95 35.75 -11.81
CA PRO A 103 -2.17 36.61 -12.68
C PRO A 103 -1.66 37.80 -11.87
N LYS A 104 -0.45 38.26 -12.19
CA LYS A 104 0.20 39.44 -11.61
C LYS A 104 -0.44 40.78 -12.03
N ASP A 105 -1.70 40.74 -12.48
CA ASP A 105 -2.41 41.86 -13.08
C ASP A 105 -3.72 42.11 -12.34
N MET A 106 -3.61 42.74 -11.17
CA MET A 106 -4.60 43.69 -10.65
C MET A 106 -3.86 44.98 -10.31
#